data_AF-A0A7H8QH44-F1
#
_entry.id   AF-A0A7H8QH44-F1
#
_cell.length_a   1.000
_cell.length_b   1.000
_cell.length_c   1.000
_cell.angle_alpha   90.00
_cell.angle_beta   90.00
_cell.angle_gamma   90.00
#
_symmetry.space_group_name_H-M   'P 1'
#
loop_
_entity.id
_entity.type
_entity.pdbx_description
1 polymer ?
#
loop_
_entity_poly.entity_id
_entity_poly.type
_entity_poly.pdbx_seq_one_letter_code
_entity_poly.pdbx_strand_id
1 'polypeptide(L)'
;MTKYRGKANPITVESIEKLVKKYSEAFMDGKRLSPHKLRHSFSKGFLDEGGSLPALRDQLGHNSIETTSLYMNVSQEEQRSVLKRMDSSNKRKE
;
A
#
# COMPACT_ATOMS: atom_id res chain seq x y z
N MET A 1 10.27 19.41 10.65
CA MET A 1 11.51 20.10 10.19
C MET A 1 12.63 19.75 11.15
N THR A 2 13.82 19.42 10.65
CA THR A 2 15.02 19.24 11.48
C THR A 2 15.79 20.57 11.53
N LYS A 3 16.16 21.02 12.73
CA LYS A 3 17.05 22.19 12.89
C LYS A 3 18.48 21.70 12.69
N TYR A 4 19.14 22.12 11.61
CA TYR A 4 20.55 21.84 11.36
C TYR A 4 21.27 23.17 11.09
N ARG A 5 22.33 23.45 11.84
CA ARG A 5 23.08 24.72 11.78
C ARG A 5 22.18 25.98 11.85
N GLY A 6 21.18 25.97 12.73
CA GLY A 6 20.27 27.10 12.94
C GLY A 6 19.24 27.33 11.83
N LYS A 7 19.20 26.52 10.77
CA LYS A 7 18.20 26.59 9.71
C LYS A 7 17.25 25.39 9.77
N ALA A 8 15.98 25.64 9.50
CA ALA A 8 14.98 24.61 9.36
C ALA A 8 15.13 23.93 7.99
N ASN A 9 15.38 22.63 7.99
CA ASN A 9 15.48 21.84 6.78
C ASN A 9 14.36 20.78 6.72
N PRO A 10 13.95 20.37 5.50
CA PRO A 10 13.13 19.17 5.33
C PRO A 10 13.79 17.95 5.98
N ILE A 11 12.96 17.05 6.52
CA ILE A 11 13.47 15.79 7.05
C ILE A 11 13.95 14.93 5.88
N THR A 12 15.14 14.34 6.00
CA THR A 12 15.67 13.46 4.95
C THR A 12 14.90 12.14 4.93
N VAL A 13 14.83 11.51 3.75
CA VAL A 13 14.21 10.19 3.57
C VAL A 13 14.85 9.17 4.52
N GLU A 14 16.18 9.16 4.60
CA GLU A 14 16.93 8.28 5.50
C GLU A 14 16.54 8.46 6.98
N SER A 15 16.26 9.70 7.41
CA SER A 15 15.81 9.96 8.78
C SER A 15 14.45 9.33 9.06
N ILE A 16 13.52 9.42 8.09
CA ILE A 16 12.21 8.77 8.19
C ILE A 16 12.36 7.25 8.22
N GLU A 17 13.22 6.68 7.37
CA GLU A 17 13.48 5.23 7.38
C GLU A 17 14.04 4.76 8.73
N LYS A 18 15.01 5.48 9.29
CA LYS A 18 15.57 5.20 10.62
C LYS A 18 14.51 5.30 11.72
N LEU A 19 13.63 6.30 11.65
CA LEU A 19 12.52 6.45 12.61
C LEU A 19 11.54 5.27 12.53
N VAL A 20 11.09 4.92 11.33
CA VAL A 20 10.18 3.77 11.14
C VAL A 20 10.83 2.47 11.60
N LYS A 21 12.12 2.26 11.29
CA LYS A 21 12.88 1.10 11.76
C LYS A 21 12.95 1.07 13.29
N LYS A 22 13.34 2.17 13.93
CA LYS A 22 13.45 2.27 15.39
C LYS A 22 12.15 1.88 16.10
N TYR A 23 11.01 2.40 15.64
CA TYR A 23 9.73 2.10 16.28
C TYR A 23 9.21 0.70 15.94
N SER A 24 9.41 0.21 14.72
CA SER A 24 9.02 -1.16 14.39
C SER A 24 9.82 -2.20 15.18
N GLU A 25 11.13 -2.01 15.35
CA GLU A 25 11.94 -2.89 16.20
C GLU A 25 11.49 -2.91 17.66
N ALA A 26 11.10 -1.76 18.20
CA ALA A 26 10.67 -1.62 19.59
C ALA A 26 9.27 -2.17 19.89
N PHE A 27 8.33 -2.08 18.92
CA PHE A 27 6.90 -2.33 19.17
C PHE A 27 6.32 -3.51 18.37
N MET A 28 7.10 -4.16 17.49
CA MET A 28 6.62 -5.26 16.65
C MET A 28 7.44 -6.54 16.81
N ASP A 29 7.85 -6.87 18.04
CA ASP A 29 8.62 -8.07 18.36
C ASP A 29 9.91 -8.20 17.50
N GLY A 30 10.61 -7.09 17.29
CA GLY A 30 11.82 -7.05 16.47
C GLY A 30 11.59 -7.10 14.95
N LYS A 31 10.33 -7.08 14.46
CA LYS A 31 10.05 -7.02 13.02
C LYS A 31 10.42 -5.64 12.45
N ARG A 32 11.13 -5.66 11.33
CA ARG A 32 11.51 -4.45 10.59
C ARG A 32 10.46 -4.04 9.57
N LEU A 33 9.84 -2.89 9.80
CA LEU A 33 9.06 -2.19 8.79
C LEU A 33 9.88 -1.13 8.08
N SER A 34 9.43 -0.79 6.88
CA SER A 34 9.91 0.35 6.10
C SER A 34 8.72 1.20 5.67
N PRO A 35 8.92 2.49 5.32
CA PRO A 35 7.87 3.34 4.77
C PRO A 35 7.16 2.71 3.57
N HIS A 36 7.88 1.98 2.73
CA HIS A 36 7.30 1.30 1.57
C HIS A 36 6.36 0.15 1.95
N LYS A 37 6.71 -0.65 2.98
CA LYS A 37 5.82 -1.70 3.52
C LYS A 37 4.55 -1.12 4.16
N LEU A 38 4.68 0.02 4.83
CA LEU A 38 3.52 0.74 5.37
C LEU A 38 2.59 1.19 4.26
N ARG A 39 3.13 1.80 3.20
CA ARG A 39 2.35 2.19 2.01
C ARG A 39 1.64 0.99 1.39
N HIS A 40 2.34 -0.14 1.25
CA HIS A 40 1.73 -1.36 0.71
C HIS A 40 0.58 -1.89 1.57
N SER A 41 0.76 -1.92 2.89
CA SER A 41 -0.27 -2.39 3.82
C SER A 41 -1.52 -1.50 3.79
N PHE A 42 -1.32 -0.18 3.72
CA PHE A 42 -2.41 0.78 3.53
C PHE A 42 -3.15 0.56 2.21
N SER A 43 -2.41 0.50 1.09
CA SER A 43 -3.00 0.30 -0.24
C SER A 43 -3.80 -1.00 -0.33
N LYS A 44 -3.25 -2.09 0.22
CA LYS A 44 -3.93 -3.37 0.25
C LYS A 44 -5.21 -3.29 1.07
N GLY A 45 -5.15 -2.79 2.31
CA GLY A 45 -6.34 -2.64 3.16
C GLY A 45 -7.42 -1.77 2.51
N PHE A 46 -7.03 -0.68 1.86
CA PHE A 46 -7.96 0.19 1.13
C PHE A 46 -8.70 -0.55 0.01
N LEU A 47 -8.00 -1.39 -0.76
CA LEU A 47 -8.61 -2.20 -1.83
C LEU A 47 -9.45 -3.34 -1.25
N ASP A 48 -8.97 -4.01 -0.20
CA ASP A 48 -9.68 -5.09 0.51
C ASP A 48 -11.02 -4.59 1.11
N GLU A 49 -11.09 -3.32 1.53
CA GLU A 49 -12.32 -2.65 2.00
C GLU A 49 -13.26 -2.21 0.86
N GLY A 50 -12.92 -2.50 -0.41
CA GLY A 50 -13.72 -2.18 -1.58
C GLY A 50 -13.46 -0.78 -2.16
N GLY A 51 -12.36 -0.13 -1.74
CA GLY A 51 -11.93 1.15 -2.30
C GLY A 51 -11.56 1.05 -3.78
N SER A 52 -11.82 2.12 -4.54
CA SER A 52 -11.54 2.15 -5.98
C SER A 52 -10.08 2.53 -6.27
N LEU A 53 -9.50 1.97 -7.33
CA LEU A 53 -8.12 2.28 -7.74
C LEU A 53 -7.87 3.78 -8.03
N PRO A 54 -8.79 4.53 -8.68
CA PRO A 54 -8.62 5.97 -8.86
C PRO A 54 -8.58 6.73 -7.53
N ALA A 55 -9.44 6.36 -6.57
CA ALA A 55 -9.43 6.97 -5.24
C ALA A 55 -8.13 6.67 -4.49
N LEU A 56 -7.63 5.44 -4.59
CA LEU A 56 -6.33 5.07 -4.00
C LEU A 56 -5.18 5.86 -4.61
N ARG A 57 -5.17 6.05 -5.94
CA ARG A 57 -4.15 6.85 -6.63
C ARG A 57 -4.12 8.27 -6.09
N ASP A 58 -5.29 8.89 -5.98
CA ASP A 58 -5.42 10.27 -5.50
C ASP A 58 -4.98 10.38 -4.03
N GLN A 59 -5.35 9.41 -3.21
CA GLN A 59 -4.93 9.33 -1.80
C GLN A 59 -3.42 9.15 -1.62
N LEU A 60 -2.76 8.44 -2.54
CA LEU A 60 -1.31 8.26 -2.53
C LEU A 60 -0.56 9.40 -3.24
N GLY A 61 -1.27 10.31 -3.90
CA GLY A 61 -0.67 11.39 -4.68
C GLY A 61 0.15 10.92 -5.88
N HIS A 62 -0.21 9.77 -6.47
CA HIS A 62 0.51 9.25 -7.64
C HIS A 62 0.04 9.94 -8.92
N ASN A 63 1.00 10.44 -9.71
CA ASN A 63 0.72 11.09 -11.00
C ASN A 63 0.21 10.14 -12.09
N SER A 64 0.31 8.82 -11.86
CA SER A 64 -0.03 7.79 -12.83
C SER A 64 -0.74 6.64 -12.13
N ILE A 65 -1.70 6.04 -12.83
CA ILE A 65 -2.46 4.91 -12.31
C ILE A 65 -1.60 3.64 -12.30
N GLU A 66 -0.66 3.50 -13.24
CA GLU A 66 0.26 2.36 -13.35
C GLU A 66 1.06 2.11 -12.08
N THR A 67 1.52 3.19 -11.42
CA THR A 67 2.25 3.09 -10.14
C THR A 67 1.36 2.55 -9.01
N THR A 68 0.06 2.84 -9.09
CA THR A 68 -0.95 2.39 -8.11
C THR A 68 -1.43 0.97 -8.42
N SER A 69 -1.50 0.59 -9.69
CA SER A 69 -1.88 -0.76 -10.14
C SER A 69 -0.96 -1.84 -9.60
N LEU A 70 0.29 -1.53 -9.24
CA LEU A 70 1.19 -2.46 -8.57
C LEU A 70 0.65 -2.99 -7.23
N TYR A 71 -0.24 -2.25 -6.56
CA TYR A 71 -0.89 -2.68 -5.31
C TYR A 71 -2.09 -3.61 -5.55
N MET A 72 -2.63 -3.68 -6.78
CA MET A 72 -3.72 -4.60 -7.12
C MET A 72 -3.26 -6.05 -7.33
N ASN A 73 -1.96 -6.32 -7.47
CA ASN A 73 -1.44 -7.67 -7.73
C ASN A 73 -1.58 -8.65 -6.55
N VAL A 74 -2.35 -8.28 -5.54
CA VAL A 74 -2.65 -9.08 -4.35
C VAL A 74 -4.17 -9.28 -4.34
N SER A 75 -4.76 -10.02 -5.27
CA SER A 75 -4.90 -11.47 -5.11
C SER A 75 -5.25 -12.13 -6.46
N GLN A 76 -4.27 -12.79 -7.10
CA GLN A 76 -4.57 -13.67 -8.25
C GLN A 76 -5.62 -14.73 -7.89
N GLU A 77 -5.70 -15.11 -6.62
CA GLU A 77 -6.67 -16.05 -6.09
C GLU A 77 -8.10 -15.47 -6.11
N GLU A 78 -8.23 -14.17 -5.84
CA GLU A 78 -9.49 -13.45 -5.89
C GLU A 78 -9.95 -13.23 -7.32
N GLN A 79 -9.04 -12.86 -8.23
CA GLN A 79 -9.33 -12.82 -9.68
C GLN A 79 -9.81 -14.19 -10.18
N ARG A 80 -9.12 -15.28 -9.81
CA ARG A 80 -9.55 -16.66 -10.12
C ARG A 80 -10.92 -16.98 -9.51
N SER A 81 -11.20 -16.51 -8.30
CA SER A 81 -12.48 -16.74 -7.64
C SER A 81 -13.63 -16.03 -8.35
N VAL A 82 -13.40 -14.80 -8.82
CA VAL A 82 -14.38 -14.01 -9.58
C VAL A 82 -14.65 -14.67 -10.94
N LEU A 83 -13.61 -15.07 -11.68
CA LEU A 83 -13.77 -15.81 -12.93
C LEU A 83 -14.59 -17.09 -12.72
N LYS A 84 -14.25 -17.90 -11.69
CA LYS A 84 -15.02 -19.11 -11.37
C LYS A 84 -16.50 -18.83 -11.06
N ARG A 85 -16.81 -17.73 -10.35
CA ARG A 85 -18.19 -17.31 -10.05
C ARG A 85 -18.94 -16.88 -11.32
N MET A 86 -18.28 -16.19 -12.24
CA MET A 86 -18.86 -15.79 -13.52
C MET A 86 -19.15 -17.01 -14.40
N ASP A 87 -18.18 -17.93 -14.54
CA ASP A 87 -18.34 -19.17 -15.32
C ASP A 87 -19.49 -20.02 -14.80
N SER A 88 -19.58 -20.20 -13.48
CA SER A 88 -20.64 -20.97 -12.82
C SER A 88 -22.02 -20.29 -12.83
N SER A 89 -22.09 -18.98 -13.13
CA SER A 89 -23.35 -18.26 -13.31
C SER A 89 -23.85 -18.32 -14.75
N ASN A 90 -22.94 -18.34 -15.74
CA ASN A 90 -23.29 -18.55 -17.14
C ASN A 90 -23.82 -19.97 -17.38
N LYS A 91 -23.25 -20.98 -16.72
CA LYS A 91 -23.65 -22.39 -16.85
C LYS A 91 -25.04 -22.74 -16.30
N ARG A 92 -25.71 -21.81 -15.60
CA ARG A 92 -27.10 -21.98 -15.10
C ARG A 92 -28.14 -21.32 -15.98
N LYS A 93 -27.72 -20.58 -17.01
CA LYS A 93 -28.59 -19.88 -17.96
C LYS A 93 -28.73 -20.62 -19.29
N GLU A 94 -27.98 -21.73 -19.46
CA GLU A 94 -28.17 -22.75 -20.49
C GLU A 94 -28.89 -23.95 -19.88
#